data_AF-A0A6L8C7L8-F1
#
_entry.id   AF-A0A6L8C7L8-F1
#
_cell.length_a   1.000
_cell.length_b   1.000
_cell.length_c   1.000
_cell.angle_alpha   90.00
_cell.angle_beta   90.00
_cell.angle_gamma   90.00
#
_symmetry.space_group_name_H-M   'P 1'
#
loop_
_entity.id
_entity.type
_entity.pdbx_description
1 polymer ?
#
loop_
_entity_poly.entity_id
_entity_poly.type
_entity_poly.pdbx_seq_one_letter_code
_entity_poly.pdbx_strand_id
1 'polypeptide(L)'
;MNQQTAEKFSFQLPRCNPNDYDRITKEMGKRIGKDTVDFGFEILVESSQRSDGRYLSLSFPADIPIHPEVLLRLHHIFQVTLESVLSDLEIQPIGS
;
A
#
# COMPACT_ATOMS: atom_id res chain seq x y z
N MET A 1 11.56 -5.73 -22.00
CA MET A 1 11.95 -6.21 -20.66
C MET A 1 10.85 -5.76 -19.71
N ASN A 2 10.17 -6.70 -19.04
CA ASN A 2 9.21 -6.38 -17.98
C ASN A 2 9.98 -6.31 -16.65
N GLN A 3 10.02 -5.14 -16.01
CA GLN A 3 10.37 -5.08 -14.59
C GLN A 3 9.24 -5.76 -13.83
N GLN A 4 9.49 -6.97 -13.32
CA GLN A 4 8.55 -7.64 -12.43
C GLN A 4 8.73 -7.04 -11.04
N THR A 5 7.69 -6.41 -10.53
CA THR A 5 7.61 -5.99 -9.14
C THR A 5 7.21 -7.20 -8.28
N ALA A 6 7.75 -7.29 -7.08
CA ALA A 6 7.38 -8.30 -6.10
C ALA A 6 6.59 -7.64 -4.98
N GLU A 7 5.34 -8.07 -4.79
CA GLU A 7 4.56 -7.76 -3.60
C GLU A 7 5.28 -8.32 -2.36
N LYS A 8 5.43 -7.51 -1.31
CA LYS A 8 6.00 -7.99 -0.02
C LYS A 8 4.99 -7.99 1.11
N PHE A 9 4.10 -6.99 1.15
CA PHE A 9 3.07 -6.86 2.17
C PHE A 9 1.77 -6.42 1.54
N SER A 10 0.66 -6.92 2.09
CA SER A 10 -0.69 -6.62 1.64
C SER A 10 -1.63 -6.49 2.80
N PHE A 11 -2.45 -5.43 2.79
CA PHE A 11 -3.51 -5.21 3.76
C PHE A 11 -4.86 -5.33 3.07
N GLN A 12 -5.76 -6.11 3.66
CA GLN A 12 -7.15 -6.16 3.20
C GLN A 12 -7.80 -4.81 3.51
N LEU A 13 -8.34 -4.16 2.49
CA LEU A 13 -9.08 -2.93 2.66
C LEU A 13 -10.49 -3.25 3.16
N PRO A 14 -11.08 -2.39 4.00
CA PRO A 14 -12.48 -2.52 4.38
C PRO A 14 -13.34 -2.44 3.11
N ARG A 15 -14.46 -3.16 3.12
CA ARG A 15 -15.44 -3.02 2.04
C ARG A 15 -15.93 -1.58 2.04
N CYS A 16 -15.71 -0.86 0.94
CA CYS A 16 -16.18 0.51 0.73
C CYS A 16 -16.58 0.70 -0.74
N ASN A 17 -16.97 1.92 -1.13
CA ASN A 17 -17.36 2.17 -2.51
C ASN A 17 -16.20 1.91 -3.46
N PRO A 18 -16.46 1.44 -4.69
CA PRO A 18 -15.41 1.23 -5.69
C PRO A 18 -14.49 2.44 -5.90
N ASN A 19 -15.07 3.64 -5.91
CA ASN A 19 -14.32 4.90 -6.07
C ASN A 19 -13.41 5.23 -4.88
N ASP A 20 -13.70 4.69 -3.70
CA ASP A 20 -12.89 4.93 -2.51
C ASP A 20 -11.59 4.13 -2.56
N TYR A 21 -11.57 2.93 -3.15
CA TYR A 21 -10.32 2.18 -3.33
C TYR A 21 -9.31 2.95 -4.17
N ASP A 22 -9.73 3.57 -5.27
CA ASP A 22 -8.83 4.36 -6.11
C ASP A 22 -8.29 5.60 -5.37
N ARG A 23 -9.15 6.25 -4.56
CA ARG A 23 -8.76 7.37 -3.71
C ARG A 23 -7.74 6.95 -2.65
N ILE A 24 -7.98 5.81 -1.98
CA ILE A 24 -7.07 5.23 -0.99
C ILE A 24 -5.73 4.92 -1.65
N THR A 25 -5.70 4.19 -2.75
CA THR A 25 -4.46 3.82 -3.46
C THR A 25 -3.65 5.05 -3.85
N LYS A 26 -4.31 6.07 -4.43
CA LYS A 26 -3.65 7.30 -4.86
C LYS A 26 -3.08 8.09 -3.68
N GLU A 27 -3.83 8.21 -2.58
CA GLU A 27 -3.37 8.97 -1.42
C GLU A 27 -2.28 8.23 -0.65
N MET A 28 -2.38 6.91 -0.54
CA MET A 28 -1.34 6.04 0.00
C MET A 28 -0.05 6.14 -0.80
N GLY A 29 -0.12 6.05 -2.14
CA GLY A 29 1.05 6.18 -3.01
C GLY A 29 1.79 7.51 -2.82
N LYS A 30 1.07 8.63 -2.66
CA LYS A 30 1.71 9.94 -2.38
C LYS A 30 2.40 9.98 -1.03
N ARG A 31 1.74 9.48 0.04
CA ARG A 31 2.27 9.55 1.40
C ARG A 31 3.46 8.62 1.59
N ILE A 32 3.30 7.36 1.16
CA ILE A 32 4.39 6.40 1.16
C ILE A 32 5.53 6.89 0.29
N GLY A 33 5.27 7.34 -0.94
CA GLY A 33 6.31 7.86 -1.82
C GLY A 33 7.11 9.01 -1.20
N LYS A 34 6.49 9.88 -0.38
CA LYS A 34 7.17 10.94 0.37
C LYS A 34 7.97 10.39 1.56
N ASP A 35 7.40 9.48 2.34
CA ASP A 35 8.03 8.91 3.54
C ASP A 35 9.16 7.92 3.19
N THR A 36 9.20 7.45 1.95
CA THR A 36 10.15 6.42 1.52
C THR A 36 11.25 6.90 0.59
N VAL A 37 11.35 8.21 0.32
CA VAL A 37 12.47 8.81 -0.45
C VAL A 37 13.82 8.43 0.17
N ASP A 38 13.88 8.30 1.50
CA ASP A 38 15.10 7.97 2.24
C ASP A 38 15.63 6.55 1.98
N PHE A 39 14.82 5.65 1.42
CA PHE A 39 15.26 4.27 1.16
C PHE A 39 16.03 4.13 -0.17
N GLY A 40 16.08 5.17 -1.00
CA GLY A 40 16.88 5.17 -2.23
C GLY A 40 16.34 4.29 -3.37
N PHE A 41 15.08 3.86 -3.27
CA PHE A 41 14.39 3.14 -4.33
C PHE A 41 12.90 3.51 -4.36
N GLU A 42 12.27 3.30 -5.52
CA GLU A 42 10.85 3.58 -5.71
C GLU A 42 10.01 2.45 -5.11
N ILE A 43 9.10 2.82 -4.21
CA ILE A 43 8.08 1.93 -3.66
C ILE A 43 6.78 2.20 -4.40
N LEU A 44 6.18 1.13 -4.92
CA LEU A 44 4.88 1.21 -5.59
C LEU A 44 3.80 0.73 -4.63
N VAL A 45 2.73 1.52 -4.56
CA VAL A 45 1.51 1.16 -3.85
C VAL A 45 0.46 0.80 -4.89
N GLU A 46 -0.04 -0.43 -4.84
CA GLU A 46 -0.96 -0.97 -5.83
C GLU A 46 -2.21 -1.52 -5.13
N SER A 47 -3.39 -1.33 -5.72
CA SER A 47 -4.58 -2.06 -5.30
C SER A 47 -4.83 -3.25 -6.19
N SER A 48 -5.10 -4.40 -5.58
CA SER A 48 -5.53 -5.61 -6.27
C SER A 48 -6.90 -6.05 -5.78
N GLN A 49 -7.65 -6.73 -6.66
CA GLN A 49 -8.88 -7.41 -6.29
C GLN A 49 -8.63 -8.92 -6.27
N ARG A 50 -8.94 -9.55 -5.14
CA ARG A 50 -8.89 -11.00 -4.94
C ARG A 50 -10.31 -11.52 -4.72
N SER A 51 -10.49 -12.83 -4.72
CA SER A 51 -11.82 -13.46 -4.57
C SER A 51 -12.52 -13.12 -3.25
N ASP A 52 -11.74 -12.80 -2.22
CA ASP A 52 -12.16 -12.51 -0.85
C ASP A 52 -12.20 -11.01 -0.51
N GLY A 53 -11.76 -10.13 -1.41
CA GLY A 53 -11.82 -8.69 -1.17
C GLY A 53 -10.85 -7.84 -2.00
N ARG A 54 -10.68 -6.60 -1.56
CA ARG A 54 -9.73 -5.64 -2.14
C ARG A 54 -8.53 -5.53 -1.21
N TYR A 55 -7.35 -5.46 -1.78
CA TYR A 55 -6.09 -5.41 -1.07
C TYR A 55 -5.28 -4.22 -1.55
N LEU A 56 -4.57 -3.58 -0.62
CA LEU A 56 -3.53 -2.62 -0.92
C LEU A 56 -2.18 -3.25 -0.63
N SER A 57 -1.33 -3.26 -1.64
CA SER A 57 -0.05 -3.96 -1.65
C SER A 57 1.08 -2.95 -1.76
N LEU A 58 2.16 -3.22 -1.03
CA LEU A 58 3.43 -2.52 -1.19
C LEU A 58 4.36 -3.41 -2.01
N SER A 59 4.71 -2.92 -3.19
CA SER A 59 5.49 -3.61 -4.22
C SER A 59 6.86 -2.97 -4.37
N PHE A 60 7.88 -3.81 -4.47
CA PHE A 60 9.27 -3.39 -4.67
C PHE A 60 9.81 -3.96 -5.97
N PRO A 61 10.81 -3.33 -6.59
CA PRO A 61 11.58 -3.97 -7.65
C PRO A 61 12.18 -5.28 -7.14
N ALA A 62 11.94 -6.39 -7.84
CA ALA A 62 12.34 -7.73 -7.40
C ALA A 62 13.87 -7.88 -7.21
N ASP A 63 14.65 -7.06 -7.90
CA ASP A 63 16.11 -7.12 -7.94
C ASP A 63 16.81 -6.36 -6.79
N ILE A 64 16.06 -5.67 -5.92
CA ILE A 64 16.64 -4.91 -4.81
C ILE A 64 16.76 -5.79 -3.56
N PRO A 65 17.98 -6.02 -3.03
CA PRO A 65 18.16 -6.71 -1.76
C PRO A 65 17.74 -5.79 -0.61
N ILE A 66 16.57 -6.06 -0.02
CA ILE A 66 16.07 -5.27 1.12
C ILE A 66 16.42 -5.99 2.42
N HIS A 67 17.16 -5.31 3.29
CA HIS A 67 17.44 -5.81 4.63
C HIS A 67 16.14 -6.03 5.44
N PRO A 68 16.03 -7.09 6.25
CA PRO A 68 14.80 -7.38 7.02
C PRO A 68 14.33 -6.23 7.91
N GLU A 69 15.23 -5.46 8.50
CA GLU A 69 14.89 -4.31 9.35
C GLU A 69 14.21 -3.18 8.55
N VAL A 70 14.62 -2.97 7.30
CA VAL A 70 13.99 -2.01 6.40
C VAL A 70 12.58 -2.48 6.04
N LEU A 71 12.41 -3.78 5.75
CA LEU A 71 11.11 -4.40 5.51
C LEU A 71 10.15 -4.22 6.71
N LEU A 72 10.63 -4.42 7.94
CA LEU A 72 9.84 -4.22 9.16
C LEU A 72 9.43 -2.74 9.36
N ARG A 73 10.36 -1.80 9.12
CA ARG A 73 10.07 -0.37 9.19
C ARG A 73 9.04 0.04 8.15
N LEU A 74 9.17 -0.46 6.92
CA LEU A 74 8.23 -0.19 5.85
C LEU A 74 6.85 -0.79 6.11
N HIS A 75 6.77 -1.99 6.68
CA HIS A 75 5.51 -2.56 7.13
C HIS A 75 4.80 -1.64 8.14
N HIS A 76 5.54 -1.14 9.14
CA HIS A 76 4.97 -0.23 10.12
C HIS A 76 4.52 1.10 9.52
N ILE A 77 5.36 1.73 8.68
CA ILE A 77 5.00 2.97 7.95
C ILE A 77 3.75 2.73 7.11
N PHE A 78 3.68 1.62 6.39
CA PHE A 78 2.55 1.30 5.53
C PHE A 78 1.26 1.13 6.31
N GLN A 79 1.30 0.43 7.45
CA GLN A 79 0.14 0.28 8.33
C GLN A 79 -0.34 1.62 8.91
N VAL A 80 0.55 2.40 9.52
CA VAL A 80 0.20 3.69 10.14
C VAL A 80 -0.34 4.67 9.09
N THR A 81 0.26 4.67 7.91
CA THR A 81 -0.19 5.53 6.80
C THR A 81 -1.57 5.09 6.31
N LEU A 82 -1.83 3.78 6.21
CA LEU A 82 -3.13 3.27 5.79
C LEU A 82 -4.23 3.66 6.77
N GLU A 83 -4.00 3.51 8.06
CA GLU A 83 -4.94 3.93 9.11
C GLU A 83 -5.24 5.43 9.01
N SER A 84 -4.21 6.26 8.82
CA SER A 84 -4.37 7.70 8.63
C SER A 84 -5.13 8.05 7.36
N VAL A 85 -4.85 7.41 6.22
CA VAL A 85 -5.55 7.67 4.95
C VAL A 85 -7.02 7.28 5.03
N LEU A 86 -7.33 6.13 5.63
CA LEU A 86 -8.72 5.70 5.80
C LEU A 86 -9.51 6.68 6.66
N SER A 87 -8.89 7.22 7.72
CA SER A 87 -9.48 8.26 8.56
C SER A 87 -9.67 9.58 7.81
N ASP A 88 -8.64 10.06 7.10
CA ASP A 88 -8.67 11.35 6.41
C ASP A 88 -9.63 11.38 5.22
N LEU A 89 -9.81 10.24 4.54
CA LEU A 89 -10.74 10.11 3.43
C LEU A 89 -12.19 9.88 3.91
N GLU A 90 -12.41 9.78 5.23
CA GLU A 90 -13.70 9.50 5.86
C GLU A 90 -14.39 8.26 5.27
N ILE A 91 -13.61 7.22 5.00
CA ILE A 91 -14.13 6.01 4.33
C ILE A 91 -15.18 5.34 5.21
N GLN A 92 -16.41 5.30 4.71
CA GLN A 92 -17.52 4.60 5.37
C GLN A 92 -17.49 3.11 4.97
N PRO A 93 -17.23 2.19 5.90
CA PRO A 93 -17.29 0.76 5.60
C PRO A 93 -18.73 0.36 5.24
N ILE A 94 -18.87 -0.43 4.18
CA ILE A 94 -20.14 -0.99 3.71
C ILE A 94 -20.30 -2.39 4.34
N GLY A 95 -21.08 -2.44 5.41
CA GLY A 95 -21.57 -3.68 6.03
C GLY A 95 -20.58 -4.36 6.97
N SER A 96 -21.09 -4.72 8.15
CA SER A 96 -20.51 -5.70 9.07
C SER A 96 -20.79 -7.13 8.61
#